data_AF-A0A8C5SFE2-F1
#
_entry.id   AF-A0A8C5SFE2-F1
#
_cell.length_a   1.000
_cell.length_b   1.000
_cell.length_c   1.000
_cell.angle_alpha   90.00
_cell.angle_beta   90.00
_cell.angle_gamma   90.00
#
_symmetry.space_group_name_H-M   'P 1'
#
loop_
_entity.id
_entity.type
_entity.pdbx_description
1 polymer ?
#
loop_
_entity_poly.entity_id
_entity_poly.type
_entity_poly.pdbx_seq_one_letter_code
_entity_poly.pdbx_strand_id
1 'polypeptide(L)'
;MNETFKEKFPHIKLTLSKIRSLKREMRTLSMECNLEPITVSMAYVYFEKLVLQGKLNKQNRKLCAGACVLLAAKISSDLRKHEVKHLIDVSPVGMSSRQVSSSLKTLKVLK
;
A
#
# COMPACT_ATOMS: atom_id res chain seq x y z
N MET A 1 4.70 24.43 -3.29
CA MET A 1 5.03 22.97 -3.35
C MET A 1 3.82 22.08 -3.62
N ASN A 2 2.72 22.15 -2.84
CA ASN A 2 1.48 21.41 -3.17
C ASN A 2 0.77 21.98 -4.42
N GLU A 3 0.78 23.31 -4.58
CA GLU A 3 0.21 24.00 -5.76
C GLU A 3 0.92 23.57 -7.04
N THR A 4 2.25 23.66 -7.08
CA THR A 4 3.09 23.17 -8.19
C THR A 4 2.82 21.69 -8.53
N PHE A 5 2.61 20.85 -7.51
CA PHE A 5 2.25 19.44 -7.73
C PHE A 5 0.86 19.30 -8.37
N LYS A 6 -0.11 20.09 -7.91
CA LYS A 6 -1.48 20.10 -8.44
C LYS A 6 -1.52 20.64 -9.88
N GLU A 7 -0.72 21.64 -10.20
CA GLU A 7 -0.56 22.16 -11.57
C GLU A 7 0.00 21.09 -12.51
N LYS A 8 1.04 20.36 -12.07
CA LYS A 8 1.68 19.31 -12.86
C LYS A 8 0.84 18.04 -13.00
N PHE A 9 0.03 17.73 -11.99
CA PHE A 9 -0.77 16.51 -11.93
C PHE A 9 -2.22 16.78 -11.49
N PRO A 10 -3.03 17.49 -12.31
CA PRO A 10 -4.35 17.96 -11.91
C PRO A 10 -5.37 16.83 -11.66
N HIS A 11 -5.15 15.66 -12.26
CA HIS A 11 -5.99 14.47 -12.07
C HIS A 11 -5.74 13.75 -10.73
N ILE A 12 -4.63 14.03 -10.04
CA ILE A 12 -4.30 13.39 -8.77
C ILE A 12 -5.08 14.08 -7.64
N LYS A 13 -6.02 13.35 -7.03
CA LYS A 13 -6.91 13.88 -5.97
C LYS A 13 -6.22 14.04 -4.60
N LEU A 14 -4.98 13.58 -4.46
CA LEU A 14 -4.19 13.69 -3.23
C LEU A 14 -3.16 14.80 -3.35
N THR A 15 -2.94 15.54 -2.24
CA THR A 15 -1.83 16.49 -2.17
C THR A 15 -0.50 15.77 -1.98
N LEU A 16 0.61 16.39 -2.42
CA LEU A 16 1.96 15.87 -2.21
C LEU A 16 2.26 15.63 -0.72
N SER A 17 1.85 16.55 0.15
CA SER A 17 1.98 16.36 1.60
C SER A 17 1.25 15.11 2.10
N LYS A 18 0.06 14.80 1.55
CA LYS A 18 -0.70 13.61 1.95
C LYS A 18 -0.03 12.32 1.46
N ILE A 19 0.50 12.30 0.23
CA ILE A 19 1.27 11.17 -0.32
C ILE A 19 2.48 10.88 0.58
N ARG A 20 3.24 11.91 0.97
CA ARG A 20 4.39 11.78 1.88
C ARG A 20 3.99 11.27 3.27
N SER A 21 2.87 11.75 3.82
CA SER A 21 2.32 11.26 5.08
C SER A 21 2.01 9.77 5.02
N LEU A 22 1.33 9.32 3.96
CA LEU A 22 0.98 7.92 3.78
C LEU A 22 2.21 7.02 3.60
N LYS A 23 3.23 7.47 2.86
CA LYS A 23 4.51 6.74 2.77
C LYS A 23 5.18 6.58 4.14
N ARG A 24 5.13 7.60 5.01
CA ARG A 24 5.63 7.47 6.39
C ARG A 24 4.84 6.44 7.19
N GLU A 25 3.51 6.48 7.13
CA GLU A 25 2.64 5.47 7.76
C GLU A 25 2.97 4.05 7.27
N MET A 26 3.16 3.86 5.95
CA MET A 26 3.57 2.58 5.36
C MET A 26 4.91 2.09 5.91
N ARG A 27 5.90 2.98 6.08
CA ARG A 27 7.20 2.63 6.68
C ARG A 27 7.04 2.16 8.11
N THR A 28 6.30 2.91 8.93
CA THR A 28 6.08 2.57 10.35
C THR A 28 5.46 1.19 10.47
N LEU A 29 4.38 0.92 9.74
CA LEU A 29 3.72 -0.40 9.71
C LEU A 29 4.68 -1.52 9.28
N SER A 30 5.50 -1.26 8.25
CA SER A 30 6.44 -2.26 7.74
C SER A 30 7.55 -2.58 8.75
N MET A 31 8.02 -1.59 9.52
CA MET A 31 8.99 -1.78 10.59
C MET A 31 8.40 -2.61 11.74
N GLU A 32 7.15 -2.35 12.13
CA GLU A 32 6.44 -3.15 13.15
C GLU A 32 6.28 -4.62 12.74
N CYS A 33 6.23 -4.89 11.43
CA CYS A 33 6.14 -6.24 10.88
C CYS A 33 7.50 -6.85 10.47
N ASN A 34 8.63 -6.19 10.80
CA ASN A 34 9.99 -6.61 10.46
C ASN A 34 10.20 -6.88 8.96
N LEU A 35 9.52 -6.15 8.08
CA LEU A 35 9.69 -6.30 6.63
C LEU A 35 11.04 -5.74 6.18
N GLU A 36 11.62 -6.36 5.15
CA GLU A 36 12.91 -5.92 4.64
C GLU A 36 12.80 -4.53 3.97
N PRO A 37 13.86 -3.71 4.00
CA PRO A 37 13.87 -2.40 3.34
C PRO A 37 13.54 -2.46 1.84
N ILE A 38 13.90 -3.56 1.16
CA ILE A 38 13.57 -3.78 -0.25
C ILE A 38 12.06 -3.93 -0.46
N THR A 39 11.37 -4.59 0.46
CA THR A 39 9.92 -4.77 0.47
C THR A 39 9.19 -3.44 0.66
N VAL A 40 9.67 -2.59 1.57
CA VAL A 40 9.11 -1.24 1.77
C VAL A 40 9.28 -0.39 0.52
N SER A 41 10.46 -0.48 -0.11
CA SER A 41 10.76 0.20 -1.37
C SER A 41 9.81 -0.24 -2.49
N MET A 42 9.54 -1.54 -2.59
CA MET A 42 8.60 -2.12 -3.55
C MET A 42 7.16 -1.64 -3.30
N ALA A 43 6.73 -1.62 -2.03
CA ALA A 43 5.41 -1.10 -1.65
C ALA A 43 5.23 0.36 -2.04
N TYR A 44 6.27 1.20 -1.88
CA TYR A 44 6.24 2.59 -2.35
C TYR A 44 6.04 2.69 -3.85
N VAL A 45 6.76 1.89 -4.64
CA VAL A 45 6.63 1.90 -6.10
C VAL A 45 5.19 1.53 -6.52
N TYR A 46 4.60 0.53 -5.88
CA TYR A 46 3.20 0.15 -6.16
C TYR A 46 2.21 1.26 -5.80
N PHE A 47 2.38 1.88 -4.63
CA PHE A 47 1.53 2.98 -4.20
C PHE A 47 1.67 4.21 -5.11
N GLU A 48 2.90 4.57 -5.49
CA GLU A 48 3.18 5.69 -6.40
C GLU A 48 2.61 5.47 -7.80
N LYS A 49 2.65 4.24 -8.33
CA LYS A 49 1.97 3.90 -9.58
C LYS A 49 0.46 4.19 -9.51
N LEU A 50 -0.21 3.85 -8.41
CA LEU A 50 -1.63 4.16 -8.23
C LEU A 50 -1.90 5.66 -8.08
N VAL A 51 -1.00 6.38 -7.39
CA VAL A 51 -1.04 7.84 -7.27
C VAL A 51 -0.95 8.50 -8.66
N LEU A 52 0.06 8.13 -9.46
CA LEU A 52 0.30 8.71 -10.79
C LEU A 52 -0.85 8.42 -11.77
N GLN A 53 -1.50 7.26 -11.63
CA GLN A 53 -2.71 6.90 -12.38
C GLN A 53 -3.97 7.67 -11.92
N GLY A 54 -3.91 8.49 -10.86
CA GLY A 54 -5.07 9.23 -10.34
C GLY A 54 -6.14 8.35 -9.68
N LYS A 55 -5.81 7.09 -9.33
CA LYS A 55 -6.78 6.11 -8.80
C LYS A 55 -7.08 6.27 -7.31
N LEU A 56 -6.33 7.11 -6.61
CA LEU A 56 -6.47 7.31 -5.16
C LEU A 56 -7.33 8.53 -4.81
N ASN A 57 -8.14 8.38 -3.77
CA ASN A 57 -9.01 9.40 -3.21
C ASN A 57 -9.05 9.30 -1.68
N LYS A 58 -9.83 10.17 -1.02
CA LYS A 58 -9.92 10.22 0.45
C LYS A 58 -10.37 8.89 1.07
N GLN A 59 -11.25 8.15 0.40
CA GLN A 59 -11.85 6.91 0.89
C GLN A 59 -10.92 5.71 0.75
N ASN A 60 -10.20 5.58 -0.37
CA ASN A 60 -9.40 4.37 -0.67
C ASN A 60 -7.90 4.50 -0.37
N ARG A 61 -7.34 5.70 -0.17
CA ARG A 61 -5.88 5.91 -0.09
C ARG A 61 -5.17 5.09 0.98
N LYS A 62 -5.80 4.86 2.15
CA LYS A 62 -5.23 4.04 3.23
C LYS A 62 -5.32 2.55 2.91
N LEU A 63 -6.44 2.11 2.35
CA LEU A 63 -6.63 0.75 1.84
C LEU A 63 -5.58 0.38 0.80
N CYS A 64 -5.42 1.22 -0.22
CA CYS A 64 -4.45 0.97 -1.27
C CYS A 64 -3.02 0.97 -0.74
N ALA A 65 -2.68 1.84 0.22
CA ALA A 65 -1.37 1.84 0.87
C ALA A 65 -1.09 0.51 1.60
N GLY A 66 -2.02 0.03 2.43
CA GLY A 66 -1.89 -1.26 3.11
C GLY A 66 -1.83 -2.45 2.14
N ALA A 67 -2.66 -2.42 1.09
CA ALA A 67 -2.65 -3.45 0.05
C ALA A 67 -1.29 -3.49 -0.70
N CYS A 68 -0.66 -2.34 -0.95
CA CYS A 68 0.66 -2.28 -1.56
C CYS A 68 1.74 -2.90 -0.66
N VAL A 69 1.69 -2.67 0.66
CA VAL A 69 2.60 -3.31 1.62
C VAL A 69 2.39 -4.83 1.64
N LEU A 70 1.14 -5.28 1.76
CA LEU A 70 0.81 -6.71 1.78
C LEU A 70 1.27 -7.41 0.50
N LEU A 71 1.04 -6.80 -0.66
CA LEU A 71 1.44 -7.34 -1.95
C LEU A 71 2.97 -7.41 -2.08
N ALA A 72 3.67 -6.36 -1.69
CA ALA A 72 5.14 -6.34 -1.68
C ALA A 72 5.70 -7.44 -0.77
N ALA A 73 5.23 -7.51 0.48
CA ALA A 73 5.67 -8.51 1.45
C ALA A 73 5.37 -9.96 1.01
N LYS A 74 4.30 -10.13 0.21
CA LYS A 74 3.98 -11.42 -0.38
C LYS A 74 4.94 -11.81 -1.49
N ILE A 75 5.37 -10.85 -2.30
CA ILE A 75 6.28 -11.07 -3.44
C ILE A 75 7.71 -11.27 -2.97
N SER A 76 8.17 -10.51 -1.97
CA SER A 76 9.50 -10.64 -1.38
C SER A 76 9.70 -11.91 -0.54
N SER A 77 8.61 -12.65 -0.27
CA SER A 77 8.60 -13.80 0.66
C SER A 77 8.85 -13.44 2.13
N ASP A 78 8.74 -12.16 2.48
CA ASP A 78 8.89 -11.67 3.87
C ASP A 78 7.78 -12.17 4.79
N LEU A 79 6.61 -12.54 4.25
CA LEU A 79 5.45 -12.88 5.08
C LEU A 79 5.53 -14.30 5.66
N ARG A 80 5.77 -14.39 6.98
CA ARG A 80 5.42 -15.57 7.79
C ARG A 80 3.92 -15.52 8.14
N LYS A 81 3.28 -16.69 8.30
CA LYS A 81 1.83 -16.80 8.54
C LYS A 81 1.32 -15.94 9.72
N HIS A 82 2.13 -15.74 10.75
CA HIS A 82 1.80 -14.95 11.94
C HIS A 82 1.75 -13.43 11.64
N GLU A 83 2.66 -12.92 10.81
CA GLU A 83 2.76 -11.50 10.46
C GLU A 83 1.62 -11.05 9.55
N VAL A 84 1.05 -11.96 8.74
CA VAL A 84 -0.12 -11.68 7.90
C VAL A 84 -1.32 -11.26 8.75
N LYS A 85 -1.54 -11.92 9.90
CA LYS A 85 -2.65 -11.60 10.79
C LYS A 85 -2.45 -10.23 11.45
N HIS A 86 -1.23 -9.94 11.92
CA HIS A 86 -0.87 -8.63 12.46
C HIS A 86 -1.03 -7.51 11.42
N LEU A 87 -0.62 -7.72 10.17
CA LEU A 87 -0.77 -6.72 9.11
C LEU A 87 -2.24 -6.44 8.76
N ILE A 88 -3.11 -7.46 8.87
CA ILE A 88 -4.56 -7.34 8.68
C ILE A 88 -5.21 -6.62 9.86
N ASP A 89 -4.78 -6.92 11.09
CA ASP A 89 -5.34 -6.34 12.32
C ASP A 89 -4.86 -4.88 12.57
N VAL A 90 -3.62 -4.55 12.18
CA VAL A 90 -3.02 -3.21 12.34
C VAL A 90 -3.34 -2.28 11.16
N SER A 91 -3.66 -2.83 9.97
CA SER A 91 -4.25 -2.00 8.92
C SER A 91 -5.57 -1.41 9.45
N PRO A 92 -5.81 -0.10 9.35
CA PRO A 92 -6.99 0.58 9.91
C PRO A 92 -8.31 0.23 9.19
N VAL A 93 -8.34 -0.91 8.50
CA VAL A 93 -9.46 -1.38 7.72
C VAL A 93 -9.56 -2.88 7.92
N GLY A 94 -10.70 -3.32 8.42
CA GLY A 94 -11.12 -4.71 8.41
C GLY A 94 -11.19 -5.23 6.97
N MET A 95 -10.04 -5.60 6.41
CA MET A 95 -9.98 -6.42 5.22
C MET A 95 -10.51 -7.78 5.64
N SER A 96 -11.77 -8.07 5.31
CA SER A 96 -12.31 -9.42 5.48
C SER A 96 -11.36 -10.41 4.79
N SER A 97 -11.03 -11.50 5.47
CA SER A 97 -10.23 -12.63 4.96
C SER A 97 -10.64 -13.07 3.54
N ARG A 98 -11.91 -12.83 3.15
CA ARG A 98 -12.44 -13.03 1.80
C ARG A 98 -11.79 -12.16 0.71
N GLN A 99 -11.49 -10.88 0.96
CA GLN A 99 -10.87 -9.99 -0.05
C GLN A 99 -9.36 -10.22 -0.21
N VAL A 100 -8.69 -10.68 0.86
CA VAL A 100 -7.29 -11.14 0.78
C VAL A 100 -7.21 -12.44 0.00
N SER A 101 -8.14 -13.36 0.23
CA SER A 101 -8.27 -14.61 -0.55
C SER A 101 -8.57 -14.34 -2.02
N SER A 102 -9.47 -13.40 -2.35
CA SER A 102 -9.75 -13.05 -3.75
C SER A 102 -8.53 -12.43 -4.44
N SER A 103 -7.81 -11.52 -3.77
CA SER A 103 -6.59 -10.91 -4.33
C SER A 103 -5.47 -11.94 -4.54
N LEU A 104 -5.29 -12.88 -3.59
CA LEU A 104 -4.35 -14.00 -3.73
C LEU A 104 -4.78 -15.01 -4.81
N LYS A 105 -6.09 -15.21 -5.01
CA LYS A 105 -6.63 -16.05 -6.09
C LYS A 105 -6.42 -15.39 -7.46
N THR A 106 -6.67 -14.09 -7.60
CA THR A 106 -6.41 -13.35 -8.84
C THR A 106 -4.94 -13.38 -9.25
N LEU A 107 -4.01 -13.38 -8.28
CA LEU A 107 -2.57 -13.50 -8.54
C LEU A 107 -2.08 -14.94 -8.82
N LYS A 108 -2.82 -15.98 -8.41
CA LYS A 108 -2.53 -17.36 -8.81
C LYS A 108 -2.87 -17.66 -10.27
N VAL A 109 -3.67 -16.82 -10.94
CA VAL A 109 -4.02 -16.95 -12.36
C VAL A 109 -2.91 -16.41 -13.28
N LEU A 110 -1.88 -15.76 -12.71
CA LEU A 110 -0.74 -15.19 -13.44
C LEU A 110 0.55 -16.04 -13.32
N LYS A 111 0.43 -17.32 -12.94
CA LYS A 111 1.50 -18.32 -13.06
C LYS A 111 1.06 -19.44 -13.98
#